data_AF-A0A2K4ZM89-F1
#
_entry.id   AF-A0A2K4ZM89-F1
#
_cell.length_a   1.000
_cell.length_b   1.000
_cell.length_c   1.000
_cell.angle_alpha   90.00
_cell.angle_beta   90.00
_cell.angle_gamma   90.00
#
_symmetry.space_group_name_H-M   'P 1'
#
loop_
_entity.id
_entity.type
_entity.pdbx_description
1 polymer ?
#
loop_
_entity_poly.entity_id
_entity_poly.type
_entity_poly.pdbx_seq_one_letter_code
_entity_poly.pdbx_strand_id
1 'polypeptide(L)'
;MKKDKKQLILKLILSAAGLVAVFFLGKGLSYLRYGGSGDPGEGQEETDGMLPLPKAALTEEELEALFRTAKVNAIAQAGGETKEGEAAPEEKAEGTGETKEEEGESPEGGEIDFAYLKTLNEDIYAWITVPGTVIDYPVLQHPTDDAYYLHHNLDGSYGYPGCIYTESLNAKDFTDPNTVIYGHNMKAGTMFAQLHEFEDRDFFDANREVLVYLPEKTLCYEIFAAYVYDDRHLLYSFDFSDQEVYASYLKSIYDIRDMSANIDKGITVTEEDKIITLVTCMAGEANAEKRLLVQAVLEE
;
A
#
# COMPACT_ATOMS: atom_id res chain seq x y z
N MET A 1 3.37 -48.38 -20.86
CA MET A 1 3.79 -47.89 -19.52
C MET A 1 3.23 -46.50 -19.31
N LYS A 2 2.06 -46.41 -18.66
CA LYS A 2 1.43 -45.18 -18.18
C LYS A 2 1.69 -45.14 -16.67
N LYS A 3 2.59 -44.27 -16.22
CA LYS A 3 2.73 -43.75 -14.85
C LYS A 3 3.70 -42.57 -14.94
N ASP A 4 3.52 -41.60 -14.06
CA ASP A 4 4.34 -40.37 -13.91
C ASP A 4 3.80 -39.08 -14.56
N LYS A 5 2.49 -38.85 -14.47
CA LYS A 5 1.90 -37.49 -14.45
C LYS A 5 1.25 -37.10 -13.11
N LYS A 6 1.41 -37.91 -12.06
CA LYS A 6 0.81 -37.68 -10.72
C LYS A 6 1.77 -37.10 -9.66
N GLN A 7 3.02 -36.78 -10.02
CA GLN A 7 4.01 -36.21 -9.10
C GLN A 7 4.21 -34.69 -9.26
N LEU A 8 3.54 -34.03 -10.21
CA LEU A 8 3.71 -32.59 -10.46
C LEU A 8 2.56 -31.70 -9.92
N ILE A 9 1.54 -32.28 -9.29
CA ILE A 9 0.33 -31.56 -8.84
C ILE A 9 0.25 -31.43 -7.30
N LEU A 10 1.27 -31.87 -6.55
CA LEU A 10 1.21 -31.91 -5.07
C LEU A 10 2.17 -30.94 -4.35
N LYS A 11 2.43 -29.75 -4.92
CA LYS A 11 3.22 -28.69 -4.25
C LYS A 11 2.60 -27.28 -4.34
N LEU A 12 1.27 -27.18 -4.47
CA LEU A 12 0.58 -25.89 -4.49
C LEU A 12 -0.75 -25.95 -3.73
N ILE A 13 -0.71 -26.52 -2.54
CA ILE A 13 -1.72 -26.31 -1.50
C ILE A 13 -0.95 -25.98 -0.23
N LEU A 14 -0.36 -24.78 -0.18
CA LEU A 14 -0.08 -24.16 1.10
C LEU A 14 -1.40 -23.60 1.60
N SER A 15 -2.01 -24.32 2.52
CA SER A 15 -3.02 -23.73 3.41
C SER A 15 -2.40 -22.53 4.13
N ALA A 16 -3.22 -21.53 4.44
CA ALA A 16 -2.84 -20.23 5.01
C ALA A 16 -1.88 -20.28 6.23
N ALA A 17 -1.71 -21.42 6.90
CA ALA A 17 -0.74 -21.62 7.96
C ALA A 17 0.73 -21.79 7.48
N GLY A 18 0.96 -22.23 6.23
CA GLY A 18 2.30 -22.59 5.76
C GLY A 18 3.16 -21.38 5.36
N LEU A 19 2.56 -20.29 4.90
CA LEU A 19 3.28 -19.09 4.49
C LEU A 19 3.73 -18.28 5.71
N VAL A 20 2.94 -18.29 6.78
CA VAL A 20 3.29 -17.72 8.08
C VAL A 20 4.53 -18.41 8.68
N ALA A 21 4.72 -19.71 8.46
CA ALA A 21 5.88 -20.44 8.99
C ALA A 21 7.23 -20.05 8.33
N VAL A 22 7.23 -19.48 7.12
CA VAL A 22 8.46 -18.93 6.51
C VAL A 22 8.86 -17.61 7.19
N PHE A 23 7.90 -16.87 7.75
CA PHE A 23 8.16 -15.61 8.44
C PHE A 23 8.70 -15.77 9.87
N PHE A 24 8.52 -16.92 10.53
CA PHE A 24 8.90 -17.11 11.95
C PHE A 24 10.25 -17.82 12.22
N LEU A 25 11.12 -18.04 11.24
CA LEU A 25 12.45 -18.63 11.47
C LEU A 25 13.54 -17.61 11.86
N GLY A 26 13.16 -16.42 12.34
CA GLY A 26 14.09 -15.31 12.60
C GLY A 26 14.21 -14.81 14.04
N LYS A 27 13.53 -15.40 15.04
CA LYS A 27 13.68 -14.98 16.44
C LYS A 27 13.60 -16.14 17.42
N GLY A 28 14.75 -16.50 18.00
CA GLY A 28 14.81 -17.23 19.27
C GLY A 28 15.89 -18.31 19.33
N LEU A 29 16.97 -18.02 20.06
CA LEU A 29 17.86 -18.90 20.85
C LEU A 29 19.19 -18.13 21.00
N SER A 30 19.53 -17.57 22.15
CA SER A 30 20.13 -18.36 23.23
C SER A 30 20.18 -17.55 24.52
N TYR A 31 19.55 -18.07 25.58
CA TYR A 31 19.90 -17.78 26.95
C TYR A 31 20.52 -19.06 27.53
N LEU A 32 21.49 -18.86 28.43
CA LEU A 32 22.18 -19.83 29.30
C LEU A 32 23.47 -20.53 28.80
N ARG A 33 24.56 -20.08 29.44
CA ARG A 33 25.45 -20.86 30.34
C ARG A 33 26.86 -21.13 29.79
N TYR A 34 27.85 -20.45 30.35
CA TYR A 34 28.87 -21.08 31.20
C TYR A 34 29.70 -20.02 31.92
N GLY A 35 29.83 -20.17 33.25
CA GLY A 35 30.86 -19.49 34.03
C GLY A 35 32.17 -20.26 33.92
N GLY A 36 33.29 -19.54 33.93
CA GLY A 36 34.62 -20.13 33.91
C GLY A 36 35.69 -19.06 34.00
N SER A 37 36.34 -19.02 35.15
CA SER A 37 37.50 -18.20 35.52
C SER A 37 38.69 -18.35 34.56
N GLY A 38 39.37 -17.24 34.27
CA GLY A 38 40.72 -17.23 33.70
C GLY A 38 41.08 -15.93 33.01
N ASP A 39 41.80 -15.05 33.70
CA ASP A 39 42.72 -14.08 33.07
C ASP A 39 43.94 -14.87 32.56
N PRO A 40 44.44 -14.65 31.34
CA PRO A 40 45.51 -13.64 31.16
C PRO A 40 45.45 -12.86 29.82
N GLY A 41 45.78 -11.57 29.88
CA GLY A 41 46.80 -10.92 29.04
C GLY A 41 46.70 -10.94 27.50
N GLU A 42 46.53 -9.73 26.94
CA GLU A 42 46.99 -9.20 25.64
C GLU A 42 46.49 -9.84 24.32
N GLY A 43 45.69 -9.05 23.59
CA GLY A 43 45.36 -9.23 22.19
C GLY A 43 44.19 -8.31 21.81
N GLN A 44 44.46 -7.09 21.32
CA GLN A 44 43.46 -6.29 20.65
C GLN A 44 43.13 -6.97 19.31
N GLU A 45 42.04 -7.74 19.28
CA GLU A 45 41.32 -8.07 18.05
C GLU A 45 40.09 -7.17 17.98
N GLU A 46 40.10 -6.25 17.01
CA GLU A 46 38.90 -5.56 16.56
C GLU A 46 37.89 -6.62 16.11
N THR A 47 36.80 -6.77 16.85
CA THR A 47 35.67 -7.58 16.41
C THR A 47 34.89 -6.73 15.42
N ASP A 48 35.20 -6.94 14.14
CA ASP A 48 34.33 -6.58 13.03
C ASP A 48 32.96 -7.22 13.31
N GLY A 49 32.02 -6.37 13.72
CA GLY A 49 30.65 -6.75 13.99
C GLY A 49 30.01 -7.19 12.67
N MET A 50 30.04 -8.49 12.41
CA MET A 50 29.32 -9.11 11.30
C MET A 50 27.85 -8.70 11.40
N LEU A 51 27.48 -7.69 10.60
CA LEU A 51 26.09 -7.30 10.38
C LEU A 51 25.33 -8.56 9.95
N PRO A 52 24.10 -8.79 10.44
CA PRO A 52 23.31 -9.91 9.96
C PRO A 52 23.22 -9.85 8.44
N LEU A 53 23.47 -11.00 7.79
CA LEU A 53 23.41 -11.11 6.33
C LEU A 53 22.06 -10.57 5.85
N PRO A 54 22.03 -9.72 4.80
CA PRO A 54 20.78 -9.22 4.28
C PRO A 54 19.95 -10.41 3.81
N LYS A 55 18.69 -10.49 4.27
CA LYS A 55 17.67 -11.32 3.66
C LYS A 55 17.69 -10.98 2.16
N ALA A 56 17.81 -11.99 1.29
CA ALA A 56 17.81 -11.73 -0.15
C ALA A 56 16.56 -10.89 -0.50
N ALA A 57 16.77 -9.73 -1.11
CA ALA A 57 15.67 -8.84 -1.47
C ALA A 57 14.71 -9.61 -2.38
N LEU A 58 13.41 -9.59 -2.03
CA LEU A 58 12.36 -10.15 -2.87
C LEU A 58 12.33 -9.41 -4.21
N THR A 59 11.97 -10.12 -5.26
CA THR A 59 11.72 -9.51 -6.57
C THR A 59 10.42 -8.69 -6.55
N GLU A 60 10.27 -7.77 -7.50
CA GLU A 60 9.06 -6.95 -7.63
C GLU A 60 7.80 -7.83 -7.81
N GLU A 61 7.88 -8.91 -8.59
CA GLU A 61 6.78 -9.86 -8.77
C GLU A 61 6.41 -10.58 -7.45
N GLU A 62 7.41 -10.96 -6.64
CA GLU A 62 7.17 -11.58 -5.33
C GLU A 62 6.55 -10.60 -4.33
N LEU A 63 6.93 -9.32 -4.40
CA LEU A 63 6.36 -8.26 -3.55
C LEU A 63 4.93 -7.91 -3.96
N GLU A 64 4.64 -7.84 -5.26
CA GLU A 64 3.28 -7.72 -5.78
C GLU A 64 2.40 -8.90 -5.35
N ALA A 65 2.92 -10.12 -5.44
CA ALA A 65 2.23 -11.30 -4.95
C ALA A 65 2.00 -11.23 -3.43
N LEU A 66 2.97 -10.68 -2.67
CA LEU A 66 2.83 -10.47 -1.23
C LEU A 66 1.71 -9.47 -0.92
N PHE A 67 1.63 -8.33 -1.60
CA PHE A 67 0.56 -7.34 -1.42
C PHE A 67 -0.83 -7.94 -1.71
N ARG A 68 -0.98 -8.62 -2.85
CA ARG A 68 -2.25 -9.29 -3.20
C ARG A 68 -2.64 -10.36 -2.18
N THR A 69 -1.67 -11.16 -1.74
CA THR A 69 -1.90 -12.19 -0.73
C THR A 69 -2.28 -11.58 0.62
N ALA A 70 -1.66 -10.45 1.00
CA ALA A 70 -1.99 -9.72 2.22
C ALA A 70 -3.46 -9.27 2.20
N LYS A 71 -3.93 -8.69 1.09
CA LYS A 71 -5.34 -8.30 0.95
C LYS A 71 -6.29 -9.49 1.05
N VAL A 72 -6.06 -10.54 0.26
CA VAL A 72 -6.93 -11.74 0.25
C VAL A 72 -7.02 -12.38 1.62
N ASN A 73 -5.89 -12.49 2.34
CA ASN A 73 -5.89 -13.02 3.70
C ASN A 73 -6.62 -12.09 4.67
N ALA A 74 -6.41 -10.77 4.59
CA ALA A 74 -7.11 -9.81 5.44
C ALA A 74 -8.63 -9.89 5.24
N ILE A 75 -9.10 -10.07 4.01
CA ILE A 75 -10.53 -10.28 3.70
C ILE A 75 -11.03 -11.61 4.23
N ALA A 76 -10.28 -12.69 4.03
CA ALA A 76 -10.67 -14.01 4.52
C ALA A 76 -10.76 -14.07 6.06
N GLN A 77 -9.88 -13.37 6.78
CA GLN A 77 -9.92 -13.30 8.24
C GLN A 77 -11.12 -12.46 8.73
N ALA A 78 -11.44 -11.34 8.07
CA ALA A 78 -12.62 -10.55 8.38
C ALA A 78 -13.93 -11.36 8.24
N GLY A 79 -14.02 -12.20 7.20
CA GLY A 79 -15.17 -13.10 7.00
C GLY A 79 -15.21 -14.33 7.92
N GLY A 80 -14.09 -14.69 8.55
CA GLY A 80 -13.94 -15.90 9.39
C GLY A 80 -14.56 -15.79 10.78
N GLU A 81 -14.80 -14.58 11.29
CA GLU A 81 -15.38 -14.37 12.63
C GLU A 81 -16.92 -14.55 12.67
N THR A 82 -17.57 -14.80 11.53
CA THR A 82 -19.01 -15.12 11.47
C THR A 82 -19.26 -16.51 10.90
N LYS A 83 -19.07 -17.57 11.71
CA LYS A 83 -19.85 -18.84 11.72
C LYS A 83 -19.20 -19.91 12.61
N GLU A 84 -19.47 -19.86 13.91
CA GLU A 84 -19.56 -21.08 14.73
C GLU A 84 -21.04 -21.33 15.03
N GLY A 85 -21.68 -22.20 14.24
CA GLY A 85 -23.09 -22.53 14.40
C GLY A 85 -23.59 -23.48 13.32
N GLU A 86 -23.56 -24.77 13.66
CA GLU A 86 -24.27 -25.91 13.05
C GLU A 86 -23.62 -26.68 11.88
N ALA A 87 -23.55 -27.98 12.13
CA ALA A 87 -22.89 -29.02 11.36
C ALA A 87 -23.82 -29.63 10.29
N ALA A 88 -23.16 -30.24 9.30
CA ALA A 88 -23.66 -30.88 8.06
C ALA A 88 -24.55 -32.14 8.30
N PRO A 89 -25.12 -32.84 7.27
CA PRO A 89 -24.34 -33.45 6.17
C PRO A 89 -24.96 -33.49 4.74
N GLU A 90 -24.02 -33.50 3.77
CA GLU A 90 -23.93 -34.20 2.47
C GLU A 90 -25.18 -34.52 1.60
N GLU A 91 -25.16 -34.13 0.30
CA GLU A 91 -24.96 -35.07 -0.83
C GLU A 91 -24.66 -34.37 -2.19
N LYS A 92 -24.18 -35.17 -3.15
CA LYS A 92 -23.42 -34.87 -4.38
C LYS A 92 -24.20 -34.21 -5.54
N ALA A 93 -23.47 -33.48 -6.42
CA ALA A 93 -23.44 -33.73 -7.88
C ALA A 93 -22.37 -32.87 -8.61
N GLU A 94 -21.89 -33.44 -9.73
CA GLU A 94 -20.95 -32.94 -10.76
C GLU A 94 -21.32 -31.51 -11.25
N GLY A 95 -20.43 -30.61 -11.64
CA GLY A 95 -19.20 -30.77 -12.41
C GLY A 95 -19.38 -30.11 -13.79
N THR A 96 -19.32 -28.78 -13.91
CA THR A 96 -19.01 -28.07 -15.16
C THR A 96 -18.48 -26.68 -14.80
N GLY A 97 -17.25 -26.39 -15.23
CA GLY A 97 -16.61 -25.10 -15.01
C GLY A 97 -16.99 -24.10 -16.08
N GLU A 98 -17.41 -22.92 -15.65
CA GLU A 98 -17.30 -21.67 -16.38
C GLU A 98 -16.81 -20.64 -15.37
N THR A 99 -15.54 -20.22 -15.53
CA THR A 99 -14.95 -19.12 -14.77
C THR A 99 -15.60 -17.85 -15.29
N LYS A 100 -16.57 -17.34 -14.53
CA LYS A 100 -17.10 -15.99 -14.71
C LYS A 100 -16.13 -15.06 -14.01
N GLU A 101 -15.49 -14.17 -14.78
CA GLU A 101 -14.77 -13.03 -14.24
C GLU A 101 -15.79 -12.20 -13.45
N GLU A 102 -15.65 -12.19 -12.13
CA GLU A 102 -16.43 -11.33 -11.26
C GLU A 102 -15.83 -9.92 -11.37
N GLU A 103 -16.54 -9.06 -12.11
CA GLU A 103 -16.41 -7.62 -12.02
C GLU A 103 -16.65 -7.22 -10.55
N GLY A 104 -15.65 -6.60 -9.94
CA GLY A 104 -15.64 -6.28 -8.52
C GLY A 104 -16.69 -5.22 -8.19
N GLU A 105 -17.77 -5.65 -7.55
CA GLU A 105 -18.59 -4.76 -6.72
C GLU A 105 -17.74 -4.35 -5.51
N SER A 106 -17.60 -3.03 -5.31
CA SER A 106 -16.88 -2.40 -4.20
C SER A 106 -17.72 -2.44 -2.93
N PRO A 107 -17.24 -3.03 -1.80
CA PRO A 107 -18.07 -3.12 -0.60
C PRO A 107 -17.62 -2.20 0.56
N GLU A 108 -18.64 -1.77 1.32
CA GLU A 108 -18.60 -0.90 2.49
C GLU A 108 -17.70 -1.44 3.63
N GLY A 109 -17.14 -0.52 4.43
CA GLY A 109 -16.18 -0.79 5.51
C GLY A 109 -16.56 -1.93 6.46
N GLY A 110 -15.61 -2.86 6.63
CA GLY A 110 -15.77 -4.13 7.34
C GLY A 110 -15.01 -5.30 6.70
N GLU A 111 -14.43 -5.11 5.52
CA GLU A 111 -13.82 -6.21 4.76
C GLU A 111 -12.34 -6.49 5.06
N ILE A 112 -11.59 -5.61 5.71
CA ILE A 112 -10.14 -5.78 5.86
C ILE A 112 -9.76 -6.01 7.32
N ASP A 113 -9.22 -7.19 7.64
CA ASP A 113 -8.63 -7.46 8.96
C ASP A 113 -7.29 -6.74 9.12
N PHE A 114 -7.34 -5.56 9.73
CA PHE A 114 -6.15 -4.77 10.06
C PHE A 114 -5.30 -5.38 11.18
N ALA A 115 -5.86 -6.23 12.05
CA ALA A 115 -5.07 -6.92 13.06
C ALA A 115 -4.14 -7.93 12.39
N TYR A 116 -4.63 -8.66 11.39
CA TYR A 116 -3.79 -9.51 10.53
C TYR A 116 -2.73 -8.70 9.79
N LEU A 117 -3.11 -7.58 9.14
CA LEU A 117 -2.14 -6.75 8.41
C LEU A 117 -1.01 -6.25 9.31
N LYS A 118 -1.32 -5.85 10.55
CA LYS A 118 -0.31 -5.44 11.54
C LYS A 118 0.69 -6.55 11.90
N THR A 119 0.31 -7.82 11.76
CA THR A 119 1.27 -8.93 11.93
C THR A 119 2.32 -8.99 10.81
N LEU A 120 2.00 -8.45 9.62
CA LEU A 120 2.94 -8.36 8.49
C LEU A 120 3.87 -7.16 8.69
N ASN A 121 3.29 -6.01 9.01
CA ASN A 121 4.01 -4.80 9.35
C ASN A 121 3.13 -3.89 10.23
N GLU A 122 3.63 -3.56 11.43
CA GLU A 122 2.93 -2.76 12.43
C GLU A 122 2.59 -1.33 11.97
N ASP A 123 3.35 -0.81 10.99
CA ASP A 123 3.19 0.55 10.46
C ASP A 123 2.00 0.68 9.48
N ILE A 124 1.40 -0.44 9.07
CA ILE A 124 0.16 -0.43 8.27
C ILE A 124 -0.97 0.15 9.13
N TYR A 125 -1.66 1.14 8.57
CA TYR A 125 -2.77 1.80 9.25
C TYR A 125 -4.00 2.03 8.36
N ALA A 126 -3.84 1.97 7.05
CA ALA A 126 -4.94 2.06 6.08
C ALA A 126 -4.66 1.15 4.87
N TRP A 127 -5.66 1.00 4.02
CA TRP A 127 -5.54 0.38 2.70
C TRP A 127 -6.13 1.33 1.65
N ILE A 128 -5.51 1.44 0.48
CA ILE A 128 -6.01 2.28 -0.62
C ILE A 128 -6.30 1.44 -1.85
N THR A 129 -7.44 1.70 -2.48
CA THR A 129 -7.84 1.14 -3.77
C THR A 129 -8.27 2.26 -4.70
N VAL A 130 -7.80 2.25 -5.95
CA VAL A 130 -8.27 3.15 -7.02
C VAL A 130 -8.85 2.28 -8.13
N PRO A 131 -10.19 2.12 -8.20
CA PRO A 131 -10.84 1.31 -9.24
C PRO A 131 -10.43 1.73 -10.65
N GLY A 132 -10.37 0.75 -11.56
CA GLY A 132 -9.87 0.95 -12.92
C GLY A 132 -8.35 0.93 -13.04
N THR A 133 -7.61 0.82 -11.93
CA THR A 133 -6.15 0.69 -11.90
C THR A 133 -5.70 -0.56 -11.12
N VAL A 134 -4.39 -0.82 -11.10
CA VAL A 134 -3.76 -1.83 -10.22
C VAL A 134 -3.53 -1.33 -8.80
N ILE A 135 -3.85 -0.07 -8.49
CA ILE A 135 -3.61 0.53 -7.18
C ILE A 135 -4.54 -0.14 -6.18
N ASP A 136 -3.95 -1.05 -5.40
CA ASP A 136 -4.63 -1.83 -4.39
C ASP A 136 -3.61 -2.28 -3.32
N TYR A 137 -3.27 -1.37 -2.40
CA TYR A 137 -2.07 -1.49 -1.56
C TYR A 137 -2.31 -1.07 -0.11
N PRO A 138 -1.57 -1.63 0.86
CA PRO A 138 -1.55 -1.11 2.22
C PRO A 138 -0.86 0.27 2.24
N VAL A 139 -1.36 1.16 3.10
CA VAL A 139 -0.74 2.45 3.38
C VAL A 139 -0.01 2.39 4.71
N LEU A 140 1.27 2.72 4.67
CA LEU A 140 2.17 2.68 5.83
C LEU A 140 2.56 4.10 6.27
N GLN A 141 2.87 4.26 7.54
CA GLN A 141 3.50 5.49 8.04
C GLN A 141 4.46 5.11 9.16
N HIS A 142 5.76 5.27 8.86
CA HIS A 142 6.83 4.96 9.81
C HIS A 142 6.77 5.94 11.00
N PRO A 143 7.00 5.49 12.24
CA PRO A 143 6.78 6.32 13.43
C PRO A 143 7.70 7.53 13.58
N THR A 144 8.88 7.54 12.93
CA THR A 144 9.90 8.59 13.14
C THR A 144 10.73 8.95 11.91
N ASP A 145 10.45 8.38 10.73
CA ASP A 145 11.25 8.60 9.52
C ASP A 145 10.32 8.67 8.31
N ASP A 146 10.01 9.90 7.90
CA ASP A 146 9.03 10.21 6.86
C ASP A 146 9.42 9.62 5.49
N ALA A 147 10.70 9.36 5.25
CA ALA A 147 11.19 8.83 3.97
C ALA A 147 11.46 7.31 4.00
N TYR A 148 11.20 6.62 5.12
CA TYR A 148 11.60 5.21 5.30
C TYR A 148 11.05 4.31 4.17
N TYR A 149 9.75 4.40 3.91
CA TYR A 149 9.04 3.57 2.94
C TYR A 149 9.25 3.97 1.47
N LEU A 150 10.02 5.04 1.23
CA LEU A 150 10.53 5.35 -0.11
C LEU A 150 11.52 4.27 -0.58
N HIS A 151 12.27 3.64 0.32
CA HIS A 151 13.30 2.65 -0.03
C HIS A 151 13.23 1.37 0.79
N HIS A 152 12.11 1.12 1.48
CA HIS A 152 11.88 -0.10 2.23
C HIS A 152 10.54 -0.72 1.84
N ASN A 153 10.57 -2.03 1.65
CA ASN A 153 9.40 -2.83 1.30
C ASN A 153 8.61 -3.22 2.56
N LEU A 154 7.45 -3.86 2.36
CA LEU A 154 6.55 -4.31 3.41
C LEU A 154 7.23 -5.13 4.51
N ASP A 155 8.20 -5.97 4.15
CA ASP A 155 8.93 -6.84 5.08
C ASP A 155 10.18 -6.19 5.71
N GLY A 156 10.38 -4.89 5.49
CA GLY A 156 11.51 -4.11 5.97
C GLY A 156 12.79 -4.29 5.16
N SER A 157 12.77 -5.05 4.06
CA SER A 157 13.92 -5.13 3.16
C SER A 157 14.15 -3.82 2.44
N TYR A 158 15.42 -3.42 2.31
CA TYR A 158 15.80 -2.22 1.56
C TYR A 158 15.75 -2.48 0.05
N GLY A 159 15.12 -1.57 -0.69
CA GLY A 159 15.05 -1.61 -2.14
C GLY A 159 13.70 -1.14 -2.69
N TYR A 160 13.53 -1.37 -3.98
CA TYR A 160 12.27 -1.18 -4.70
C TYR A 160 11.38 -2.42 -4.58
N PRO A 161 10.05 -2.26 -4.74
CA PRO A 161 9.32 -1.05 -5.15
C PRO A 161 8.99 -0.08 -4.01
N GLY A 162 9.42 -0.34 -2.77
CA GLY A 162 9.01 0.44 -1.60
C GLY A 162 7.57 0.11 -1.20
N CYS A 163 6.89 1.08 -0.57
CA CYS A 163 5.47 0.95 -0.21
C CYS A 163 4.68 2.20 -0.62
N ILE A 164 3.34 2.11 -0.55
CA ILE A 164 2.49 3.30 -0.49
C ILE A 164 2.52 3.83 0.95
N TYR A 165 2.82 5.12 1.11
CA TYR A 165 3.05 5.67 2.45
C TYR A 165 2.61 7.12 2.61
N THR A 166 2.43 7.53 3.86
CA THR A 166 2.27 8.93 4.27
C THR A 166 3.38 9.32 5.26
N GLU A 167 3.51 10.62 5.50
CA GLU A 167 4.51 11.19 6.41
C GLU A 167 3.86 11.53 7.76
N SER A 168 4.65 11.59 8.83
CA SER A 168 4.18 11.86 10.20
C SER A 168 3.57 13.25 10.40
N LEU A 169 3.70 14.12 9.40
CA LEU A 169 3.00 15.40 9.28
C LEU A 169 1.48 15.23 9.09
N ASN A 170 1.05 14.10 8.52
CA ASN A 170 -0.36 13.77 8.38
C ASN A 170 -0.83 12.82 9.48
N ALA A 171 -2.03 13.08 10.00
CA ALA A 171 -2.76 12.19 10.88
C ALA A 171 -3.18 10.90 10.17
N LYS A 172 -3.12 9.77 10.89
CA LYS A 172 -3.47 8.45 10.37
C LYS A 172 -4.98 8.23 10.16
N ASP A 173 -5.82 9.16 10.59
CA ASP A 173 -7.28 9.06 10.53
C ASP A 173 -7.90 9.87 9.37
N PHE A 174 -7.06 10.45 8.51
CA PHE A 174 -7.45 11.27 7.35
C PHE A 174 -8.32 12.48 7.73
N THR A 175 -8.12 13.03 8.94
CA THR A 175 -8.84 14.23 9.39
C THR A 175 -8.18 15.54 8.96
N ASP A 176 -6.96 15.50 8.45
CA ASP A 176 -6.27 16.68 7.93
C ASP A 176 -6.99 17.26 6.70
N PRO A 177 -6.88 18.57 6.45
CA PRO A 177 -7.45 19.18 5.25
C PRO A 177 -6.88 18.58 3.95
N ASN A 178 -5.59 18.24 3.93
CA ASN A 178 -4.96 17.51 2.83
C ASN A 178 -4.04 16.40 3.36
N THR A 179 -4.41 15.14 3.10
CA THR A 179 -3.55 13.99 3.38
C THR A 179 -2.75 13.62 2.12
N VAL A 180 -1.43 13.72 2.20
CA VAL A 180 -0.53 13.45 1.07
C VAL A 180 -0.02 12.01 1.13
N ILE A 181 -0.27 11.25 0.07
CA ILE A 181 0.06 9.84 -0.05
C ILE A 181 1.06 9.68 -1.20
N TYR A 182 2.17 9.02 -0.93
CA TYR A 182 3.28 8.85 -1.87
C TYR A 182 3.39 7.40 -2.35
N GLY A 183 3.80 7.24 -3.60
CA GLY A 183 4.09 5.93 -4.19
C GLY A 183 4.98 6.05 -5.43
N HIS A 184 5.81 5.03 -5.65
CA HIS A 184 6.71 5.00 -6.80
C HIS A 184 5.99 4.85 -8.13
N ASN A 185 6.58 5.42 -9.18
CA ASN A 185 6.23 5.16 -10.56
C ASN A 185 7.11 4.02 -11.10
N MET A 186 6.66 2.78 -10.86
CA MET A 186 7.41 1.58 -11.24
C MET A 186 7.28 1.29 -12.73
N LYS A 187 8.39 0.86 -13.36
CA LYS A 187 8.41 0.49 -14.78
C LYS A 187 7.51 -0.71 -15.12
N ALA A 188 7.22 -1.57 -14.14
CA ALA A 188 6.30 -2.68 -14.31
C ALA A 188 4.83 -2.25 -14.28
N GLY A 189 4.54 -0.96 -14.06
CA GLY A 189 3.18 -0.44 -13.97
C GLY A 189 2.52 -0.63 -12.60
N THR A 190 3.30 -1.01 -11.58
CA THR A 190 2.86 -1.27 -10.20
C THR A 190 2.93 0.00 -9.35
N MET A 191 2.49 -0.10 -8.08
CA MET A 191 2.44 1.02 -7.14
C MET A 191 1.61 2.18 -7.71
N PHE A 192 2.12 3.41 -7.72
CA PHE A 192 1.39 4.57 -8.26
C PHE A 192 1.71 4.88 -9.73
N ALA A 193 2.36 3.96 -10.46
CA ALA A 193 2.61 4.14 -11.89
C ALA A 193 1.33 4.39 -12.70
N GLN A 194 0.22 3.74 -12.34
CA GLN A 194 -1.06 3.92 -13.04
C GLN A 194 -1.81 5.20 -12.66
N LEU A 195 -1.26 6.06 -11.79
CA LEU A 195 -1.77 7.43 -11.71
C LEU A 195 -1.60 8.18 -13.04
N HIS A 196 -0.63 7.77 -13.87
CA HIS A 196 -0.43 8.34 -15.22
C HIS A 196 -1.60 8.08 -16.18
N GLU A 197 -2.46 7.10 -15.92
CA GLU A 197 -3.66 6.88 -16.74
C GLU A 197 -4.64 8.06 -16.62
N PHE A 198 -4.64 8.80 -15.50
CA PHE A 198 -5.47 9.99 -15.30
C PHE A 198 -5.00 11.23 -16.09
N GLU A 199 -3.86 11.16 -16.78
CA GLU A 199 -3.49 12.18 -17.77
C GLU A 199 -4.35 12.06 -19.04
N ASP A 200 -4.90 10.87 -19.31
CA ASP A 200 -5.89 10.69 -20.37
C ASP A 200 -7.27 11.16 -19.90
N ARG A 201 -7.92 11.98 -20.74
CA ARG A 201 -9.19 12.61 -20.39
C ARG A 201 -10.33 11.60 -20.25
N ASP A 202 -10.38 10.60 -21.12
CA ASP A 202 -11.47 9.62 -21.13
C ASP A 202 -11.33 8.67 -19.93
N PHE A 203 -10.10 8.26 -19.60
CA PHE A 203 -9.82 7.49 -18.39
C PHE A 203 -10.17 8.27 -17.12
N PHE A 204 -9.73 9.53 -17.04
CA PHE A 204 -10.08 10.43 -15.95
C PHE A 204 -11.60 10.55 -15.79
N ASP A 205 -12.35 10.83 -16.85
CA ASP A 205 -13.81 10.97 -16.77
C ASP A 205 -14.54 9.66 -16.40
N ALA A 206 -13.97 8.50 -16.74
CA ALA A 206 -14.57 7.19 -16.45
C ALA A 206 -14.24 6.63 -15.06
N ASN A 207 -13.12 7.03 -14.46
CA ASN A 207 -12.63 6.52 -13.18
C ASN A 207 -12.45 7.70 -12.22
N ARG A 208 -13.33 7.86 -11.24
CA ARG A 208 -13.27 8.99 -10.30
C ARG A 208 -13.16 8.59 -8.84
N GLU A 209 -13.32 7.31 -8.52
CA GLU A 209 -13.36 6.88 -7.13
C GLU A 209 -11.95 6.58 -6.59
N VAL A 210 -11.71 6.94 -5.33
CA VAL A 210 -10.61 6.43 -4.51
C VAL A 210 -11.18 5.97 -3.19
N LEU A 211 -10.87 4.74 -2.80
CA LEU A 211 -11.34 4.13 -1.56
C LEU A 211 -10.18 4.02 -0.59
N VAL A 212 -10.37 4.55 0.62
CA VAL A 212 -9.43 4.41 1.73
C VAL A 212 -10.11 3.65 2.85
N TYR A 213 -9.65 2.43 3.11
CA TYR A 213 -10.12 1.60 4.19
C TYR A 213 -9.30 1.89 5.44
N LEU A 214 -10.00 2.19 6.53
CA LEU A 214 -9.47 2.30 7.89
C LEU A 214 -10.04 1.14 8.73
N PRO A 215 -9.46 0.84 9.91
CA PRO A 215 -9.96 -0.24 10.76
C PRO A 215 -11.46 -0.13 11.13
N GLU A 216 -11.99 1.09 11.19
CA GLU A 216 -13.35 1.36 11.69
C GLU A 216 -14.32 1.82 10.59
N LYS A 217 -13.81 2.25 9.42
CA LYS A 217 -14.63 2.86 8.36
C LYS A 217 -13.93 2.81 7.01
N THR A 218 -14.71 2.91 5.94
CA THR A 218 -14.19 3.22 4.60
C THR A 218 -14.50 4.68 4.28
N LEU A 219 -13.53 5.36 3.69
CA LEU A 219 -13.67 6.71 3.17
C LEU A 219 -13.69 6.63 1.64
N CYS A 220 -14.73 7.20 1.03
CA CYS A 220 -14.84 7.33 -0.42
C CYS A 220 -14.44 8.74 -0.83
N TYR A 221 -13.60 8.86 -1.84
CA TYR A 221 -13.15 10.13 -2.39
C TYR A 221 -13.45 10.21 -3.88
N GLU A 222 -13.83 11.40 -4.35
CA GLU A 222 -14.05 11.71 -5.75
C GLU A 222 -12.89 12.52 -6.33
N ILE A 223 -12.22 12.00 -7.35
CA ILE A 223 -11.12 12.63 -8.06
C ILE A 223 -11.66 13.85 -8.83
N PHE A 224 -11.09 15.01 -8.53
CA PHE A 224 -11.43 16.26 -9.20
C PHE A 224 -10.27 16.86 -10.00
N ALA A 225 -9.04 16.40 -9.78
CA ALA A 225 -7.88 16.91 -10.50
C ALA A 225 -6.77 15.86 -10.70
N ALA A 226 -6.13 15.89 -11.87
CA ALA A 226 -4.90 15.18 -12.20
C ALA A 226 -4.00 16.10 -13.03
N TYR A 227 -2.81 16.42 -12.53
CA TYR A 227 -1.92 17.40 -13.18
C TYR A 227 -0.46 17.25 -12.76
N VAL A 228 0.43 17.74 -13.62
CA VAL A 228 1.87 17.79 -13.35
C VAL A 228 2.20 19.00 -12.47
N TYR A 229 3.01 18.77 -11.44
CA TYR A 229 3.47 19.77 -10.49
C TYR A 229 5.00 19.70 -10.33
N ASP A 230 5.58 20.71 -9.68
CA ASP A 230 6.99 20.65 -9.29
C ASP A 230 7.22 19.71 -8.11
N ASP A 231 8.48 19.45 -7.78
CA ASP A 231 8.90 18.51 -6.73
C ASP A 231 8.90 19.12 -5.32
N ARG A 232 8.28 20.29 -5.11
CA ARG A 232 8.22 20.87 -3.77
C ARG A 232 7.46 19.94 -2.82
N HIS A 233 7.93 19.91 -1.58
CA HIS A 233 7.25 19.18 -0.53
C HIS A 233 5.97 19.92 -0.10
N LEU A 234 4.79 19.37 -0.42
CA LEU A 234 3.51 20.05 -0.22
C LEU A 234 3.29 20.46 1.25
N LEU A 235 3.46 19.52 2.18
CA LEU A 235 3.22 19.74 3.62
C LEU A 235 4.20 20.72 4.29
N TYR A 236 5.36 21.00 3.69
CA TYR A 236 6.29 22.03 4.17
C TYR A 236 6.13 23.36 3.41
N SER A 237 5.50 23.33 2.23
CA SER A 237 5.30 24.52 1.39
C SER A 237 4.00 25.24 1.73
N PHE A 238 3.01 24.52 2.26
CA PHE A 238 1.67 25.02 2.57
C PHE A 238 1.27 24.61 3.98
N ASP A 239 0.83 25.58 4.77
CA ASP A 239 0.14 25.31 6.02
C ASP A 239 -1.34 25.07 5.71
N PHE A 240 -1.72 23.81 5.52
CA PHE A 240 -3.10 23.45 5.21
C PHE A 240 -4.06 23.67 6.40
N SER A 241 -3.55 23.91 7.62
CA SER A 241 -4.39 24.25 8.77
C SER A 241 -4.88 25.71 8.74
N ASP A 242 -4.22 26.57 7.96
CA ASP A 242 -4.67 27.93 7.67
C ASP A 242 -5.66 27.91 6.50
N GLN A 243 -6.92 28.28 6.78
CA GLN A 243 -8.00 28.27 5.79
C GLN A 243 -7.73 29.18 4.59
N GLU A 244 -7.05 30.32 4.76
CA GLU A 244 -6.73 31.22 3.64
C GLU A 244 -5.66 30.61 2.72
N VAL A 245 -4.67 29.94 3.31
CA VAL A 245 -3.64 29.21 2.57
C VAL A 245 -4.25 28.02 1.83
N TYR A 246 -5.13 27.26 2.49
CA TYR A 246 -5.78 26.10 1.87
C TYR A 246 -6.74 26.52 0.75
N ALA A 247 -7.59 27.53 0.95
CA ALA A 247 -8.43 28.08 -0.10
C ALA A 247 -7.60 28.61 -1.30
N SER A 248 -6.47 29.26 -1.02
CA SER A 248 -5.55 29.73 -2.07
C SER A 248 -4.91 28.58 -2.85
N TYR A 249 -4.58 27.49 -2.16
CA TYR A 249 -4.07 26.26 -2.77
C TYR A 249 -5.13 25.61 -3.67
N LEU A 250 -6.35 25.40 -3.17
CA LEU A 250 -7.49 24.88 -3.96
C LEU A 250 -7.74 25.74 -5.20
N LYS A 251 -7.78 27.06 -5.03
CA LYS A 251 -7.91 27.99 -6.16
C LYS A 251 -6.79 27.82 -7.18
N SER A 252 -5.55 27.64 -6.72
CA SER A 252 -4.39 27.46 -7.61
C SER A 252 -4.54 26.22 -8.51
N ILE A 253 -5.17 25.15 -8.01
CA ILE A 253 -5.47 23.94 -8.77
C ILE A 253 -6.44 24.25 -9.92
N TYR A 254 -7.60 24.87 -9.62
CA TYR A 254 -8.58 25.26 -10.66
C TYR A 254 -8.04 26.28 -11.68
N ASP A 255 -7.01 27.03 -11.30
CA ASP A 255 -6.35 28.01 -12.16
C ASP A 255 -5.27 27.42 -13.08
N ILE A 256 -4.92 26.14 -12.94
CA ILE A 256 -4.00 25.46 -13.87
C ILE A 256 -4.56 25.55 -15.29
N ARG A 257 -3.64 25.81 -16.24
CA ARG A 257 -3.92 25.94 -17.69
C ARG A 257 -3.04 25.01 -18.52
N ASP A 258 -2.39 24.04 -17.89
CA ASP A 258 -1.62 23.02 -18.59
C ASP A 258 -2.56 22.15 -19.43
N MET A 259 -2.16 21.80 -20.66
CA MET A 259 -2.98 20.98 -21.56
C MET A 259 -3.00 19.51 -21.13
N SER A 260 -2.02 19.05 -20.35
CA SER A 260 -2.00 17.70 -19.79
C SER A 260 -2.72 17.60 -18.44
N ALA A 261 -3.27 18.71 -17.93
CA ALA A 261 -4.03 18.72 -16.70
C ALA A 261 -5.51 18.39 -16.97
N ASN A 262 -6.03 17.39 -16.27
CA ASN A 262 -7.45 17.11 -16.19
C ASN A 262 -7.99 17.68 -14.88
N ILE A 263 -8.87 18.67 -14.97
CA ILE A 263 -9.52 19.27 -13.80
C ILE A 263 -11.01 19.31 -14.07
N ASP A 264 -11.78 18.76 -13.14
CA ASP A 264 -13.22 18.84 -13.16
C ASP A 264 -13.68 20.14 -12.51
N LYS A 265 -14.28 21.02 -13.31
CA LYS A 265 -14.83 22.29 -12.81
C LYS A 265 -16.29 22.17 -12.37
N GLY A 266 -16.89 20.99 -12.51
CA GLY A 266 -18.22 20.68 -11.99
C GLY A 266 -18.20 20.35 -10.50
N ILE A 267 -17.10 19.78 -10.00
CA ILE A 267 -16.88 19.51 -8.58
C ILE A 267 -16.38 20.81 -7.92
N THR A 268 -17.04 21.22 -6.84
CA THR A 268 -16.64 22.41 -6.06
C THR A 268 -16.02 21.94 -4.75
N VAL A 269 -14.71 22.15 -4.62
CA VAL A 269 -13.96 21.86 -3.38
C VAL A 269 -13.62 23.17 -2.68
N THR A 270 -13.91 23.22 -1.39
CA THR A 270 -13.76 24.38 -0.50
C THR A 270 -12.83 24.05 0.66
N GLU A 271 -12.46 25.07 1.43
CA GLU A 271 -11.59 24.94 2.61
C GLU A 271 -12.22 24.14 3.77
N GLU A 272 -13.51 23.85 3.71
CA GLU A 272 -14.22 22.99 4.67
C GLU A 272 -14.13 21.50 4.29
N ASP A 273 -13.77 21.21 3.03
CA ASP A 273 -13.67 19.87 2.49
C ASP A 273 -12.27 19.28 2.74
N LYS A 274 -12.21 17.97 2.94
CA LYS A 274 -10.95 17.24 3.08
C LYS A 274 -10.57 16.60 1.76
N ILE A 275 -9.30 16.71 1.39
CA ILE A 275 -8.77 16.07 0.19
C ILE A 275 -7.68 15.06 0.53
N ILE A 276 -7.45 14.14 -0.40
CA ILE A 276 -6.22 13.38 -0.50
C ILE A 276 -5.45 13.83 -1.73
N THR A 277 -4.11 13.81 -1.64
CA THR A 277 -3.23 14.05 -2.78
C THR A 277 -2.35 12.83 -2.98
N LEU A 278 -2.55 12.12 -4.09
CA LEU A 278 -1.73 10.99 -4.51
C LEU A 278 -0.56 11.51 -5.35
N VAL A 279 0.67 11.22 -4.91
CA VAL A 279 1.90 11.77 -5.48
C VAL A 279 2.73 10.65 -6.09
N THR A 280 3.09 10.80 -7.37
CA THR A 280 4.09 9.93 -8.00
C THR A 280 5.11 10.70 -8.84
N CYS A 281 6.23 10.06 -9.14
CA CYS A 281 7.29 10.63 -9.96
C CYS A 281 6.93 10.62 -11.45
N MET A 282 7.31 11.66 -12.18
CA MET A 282 7.20 11.65 -13.64
C MET A 282 8.25 10.74 -14.28
N ALA A 283 7.88 10.08 -15.38
CA ALA A 283 8.82 9.25 -16.13
C ALA A 283 9.88 10.10 -16.87
N GLY A 284 11.12 9.59 -16.87
CA GLY A 284 12.25 10.14 -17.64
C GLY A 284 13.08 11.19 -16.89
N GLU A 285 14.41 11.16 -17.11
CA GLU A 285 15.38 12.03 -16.42
C GLU A 285 15.09 13.53 -16.57
N ALA A 286 14.53 13.94 -17.72
CA ALA A 286 14.16 15.34 -17.98
C ALA A 286 13.01 15.84 -17.08
N ASN A 287 12.29 14.96 -16.40
CA ASN A 287 11.18 15.27 -15.51
C ASN A 287 11.46 14.86 -14.06
N ALA A 288 12.73 14.62 -13.68
CA ALA A 288 13.09 14.19 -12.33
C ALA A 288 12.62 15.15 -11.22
N GLU A 289 12.51 16.44 -11.54
CA GLU A 289 12.04 17.52 -10.65
C GLU A 289 10.51 17.75 -10.75
N LYS A 290 9.78 16.83 -11.39
CA LYS A 290 8.33 16.92 -11.52
C LYS A 290 7.63 15.74 -10.87
N ARG A 291 6.41 15.99 -10.41
CA ARG A 291 5.52 14.98 -9.86
C ARG A 291 4.19 15.03 -10.59
N LEU A 292 3.52 13.89 -10.70
CA LEU A 292 2.10 13.84 -11.03
C LEU A 292 1.32 13.85 -9.72
N LEU A 293 0.37 14.77 -9.62
CA LEU A 293 -0.59 14.84 -8.53
C LEU A 293 -1.96 14.43 -9.03
N VAL A 294 -2.58 13.45 -8.38
CA VAL A 294 -4.00 13.13 -8.52
C VAL A 294 -4.68 13.45 -7.20
N GLN A 295 -5.70 14.31 -7.24
CA GLN A 295 -6.37 14.82 -6.06
C GLN A 295 -7.84 14.45 -6.06
N ALA A 296 -8.30 14.03 -4.89
CA ALA A 296 -9.67 13.60 -4.68
C ALA A 296 -10.23 14.24 -3.40
N VAL A 297 -11.50 14.62 -3.43
CA VAL A 297 -12.23 15.21 -2.31
C VAL A 297 -13.05 14.15 -1.61
N LEU A 298 -13.10 14.17 -0.28
CA LEU A 298 -13.87 13.21 0.52
C LEU A 298 -15.38 13.39 0.25
N GLU A 299 -16.07 12.31 -0.06
CA GLU A 299 -17.53 12.28 -0.19
C GLU A 299 -18.19 12.15 1.19
N GLU A 300 -19.34 12.81 1.39
CA GLU A 300 -20.13 12.77 2.64
C GLU A 300 -20.95 11.48 2.82
#